data_AF-A0A2T5HGB7-F1
#
_entry.id   AF-A0A2T5HGB7-F1
#
_cell.length_a   1.000
_cell.length_b   1.000
_cell.length_c   1.000
_cell.angle_alpha   90.00
_cell.angle_beta   90.00
_cell.angle_gamma   90.00
#
_symmetry.space_group_name_H-M   'P 1'
#
loop_
_entity.id
_entity.type
_entity.pdbx_description
1 polymer ?
#
loop_
_entity_poly.entity_id
_entity_poly.type
_entity_poly.pdbx_seq_one_letter_code
_entity_poly.pdbx_strand_id
1 'polypeptide(L)'
;MQQLAKKTFGSRALAVLLVSGGLLGISTGVILGLQLLAVSLLMILPVSMLLAVNLWAVVAGIALWRGTARGWKWGSICYAMQIPILAIHGASYEFFTGLALKLMGGEVDKHLSLQFGATFDFFSDITSTSLFYGINLLAVMALIYLRRSRPDRVPEAETEAQPEASV
;
A
#
# COMPACT_ATOMS: atom_id res chain seq x y z
N MET A 1 5.39 -2.92 30.43
CA MET A 1 5.38 -1.66 29.66
C MET A 1 6.29 -1.66 28.43
N GLN A 2 7.52 -2.19 28.48
CA GLN A 2 8.46 -2.14 27.34
C GLN A 2 7.97 -2.85 26.05
N GLN A 3 7.20 -3.94 26.14
CA GLN A 3 6.67 -4.62 24.94
C GLN A 3 5.58 -3.82 24.21
N LEU A 4 4.75 -3.06 24.95
CA LEU A 4 3.72 -2.21 24.36
C LEU A 4 4.34 -1.03 23.59
N ALA A 5 5.41 -0.43 24.15
CA ALA A 5 6.14 0.66 23.49
C ALA A 5 6.83 0.22 22.18
N LYS A 6 7.36 -1.00 22.12
CA LYS A 6 7.98 -1.53 20.88
C LYS A 6 6.95 -1.81 19.78
N LYS A 7 5.77 -2.35 20.14
CA LYS A 7 4.70 -2.64 19.18
C LYS A 7 4.18 -1.39 18.47
N THR A 8 4.09 -0.27 19.19
CA THR A 8 3.64 1.01 18.62
C THR A 8 4.69 1.69 17.76
N PHE A 9 5.99 1.47 18.02
CA PHE A 9 7.06 2.03 17.19
C PHE A 9 7.05 1.45 15.77
N GLY A 10 6.97 0.12 15.63
CA GLY A 10 6.99 -0.51 14.31
C GLY A 10 5.78 -0.14 13.44
N SER A 11 4.57 -0.06 14.02
CA SER A 11 3.37 0.35 13.26
C SER A 11 3.46 1.82 12.81
N ARG A 12 4.09 2.68 13.61
CA ARG A 12 4.35 4.08 13.26
C ARG A 12 5.36 4.21 12.12
N ALA A 13 6.45 3.43 12.14
CA ALA A 13 7.40 3.41 11.02
C ALA A 13 6.73 2.97 9.71
N LEU A 14 5.92 1.90 9.75
CA LEU A 14 5.14 1.45 8.60
C LEU A 14 4.09 2.48 8.15
N ALA A 15 3.50 3.22 9.07
CA ALA A 15 2.60 4.32 8.73
C ALA A 15 3.33 5.47 8.01
N VAL A 16 4.54 5.81 8.43
CA VAL A 16 5.36 6.84 7.75
C VAL A 16 5.67 6.42 6.32
N LEU A 17 6.03 5.16 6.08
CA LEU A 17 6.28 4.66 4.72
C LEU A 17 5.04 4.79 3.83
N LEU A 18 3.86 4.42 4.33
CA LEU A 18 2.61 4.58 3.59
C LEU A 18 2.29 6.05 3.28
N VAL A 19 2.43 6.95 4.27
CA VAL A 19 2.12 8.38 4.10
C VAL A 19 3.12 9.06 3.17
N SER A 20 4.41 8.93 3.44
CA SER A 20 5.46 9.57 2.63
C SER A 20 5.46 9.05 1.20
N GLY A 21 5.34 7.74 1.01
CA GLY A 21 5.22 7.13 -0.30
C GLY A 21 3.94 7.53 -1.02
N GLY A 22 2.79 7.51 -0.35
CA GLY A 22 1.52 7.92 -0.96
C GLY A 22 1.52 9.40 -1.37
N LEU A 23 2.11 10.29 -0.57
CA LEU A 23 2.27 11.70 -0.94
C LEU A 23 3.19 11.85 -2.16
N LEU A 24 4.32 11.14 -2.19
CA LEU A 24 5.22 11.14 -3.35
C LEU A 24 4.53 10.61 -4.61
N GLY A 25 3.73 9.54 -4.49
CA GLY A 25 2.92 8.97 -5.56
C GLY A 25 1.85 9.93 -6.07
N ILE A 26 1.21 10.70 -5.18
CA ILE A 26 0.26 11.76 -5.60
C ILE A 26 1.01 12.87 -6.35
N SER A 27 2.12 13.37 -5.81
CA SER A 27 2.87 14.47 -6.44
C SER A 27 3.36 14.08 -7.83
N THR A 28 3.98 12.91 -7.96
CA THR A 28 4.45 12.37 -9.25
C THR A 28 3.28 12.06 -10.18
N GLY A 29 2.21 11.46 -9.67
CA GLY A 29 1.02 11.13 -10.44
C GLY A 29 0.27 12.34 -10.98
N VAL A 30 0.24 13.46 -10.26
CA VAL A 30 -0.32 14.73 -10.76
C VAL A 30 0.54 15.29 -11.90
N ILE A 31 1.86 15.33 -11.72
CA ILE A 31 2.79 15.87 -12.75
C ILE A 31 2.71 15.04 -14.03
N LEU A 32 2.85 13.72 -13.92
CA LEU A 32 2.76 12.81 -15.07
C LEU A 32 1.35 12.76 -15.65
N GLY A 33 0.33 12.79 -14.80
CA GLY A 33 -1.06 12.78 -15.21
C GLY A 33 -1.42 13.98 -16.07
N LEU A 34 -0.96 15.19 -15.72
CA LEU A 34 -1.17 16.38 -16.54
C LEU A 34 -0.50 16.26 -17.92
N GLN A 35 0.70 15.68 -17.99
CA GLN A 35 1.39 15.42 -19.25
C GLN A 35 0.65 14.39 -20.11
N LEU A 36 0.18 13.30 -19.51
CA LEU A 36 -0.56 12.23 -20.21
C LEU A 36 -1.94 12.70 -20.69
N LEU A 37 -2.64 13.52 -19.91
CA LEU A 37 -3.93 14.10 -20.29
C LEU A 37 -3.83 15.07 -21.45
N ALA A 38 -2.67 15.72 -21.63
CA ALA A 38 -2.41 16.55 -22.81
C ALA A 38 -2.26 15.70 -24.10
N VAL A 39 -1.88 14.42 -23.97
CA VAL A 39 -1.78 13.48 -25.10
C VAL A 39 -3.13 12.83 -25.40
N SER A 40 -3.85 12.36 -24.38
CA SER A 40 -5.15 11.71 -24.53
C SER A 40 -6.01 11.81 -23.29
N LEU A 41 -7.26 12.25 -23.45
CA LEU A 41 -8.25 12.29 -22.38
C LEU A 41 -8.59 10.91 -21.80
N LEU A 42 -8.37 9.82 -22.57
CA LEU A 42 -8.58 8.45 -22.08
C LEU A 42 -7.66 8.11 -20.89
N MET A 43 -6.54 8.85 -20.74
CA MET A 43 -5.62 8.68 -19.61
C MET A 43 -6.20 9.15 -18.27
N ILE A 44 -7.38 9.80 -18.25
CA ILE A 44 -8.03 10.22 -17.00
C ILE A 44 -8.34 9.03 -16.08
N LEU A 45 -8.70 7.87 -16.66
CA LEU A 45 -9.05 6.69 -15.89
C LEU A 45 -7.83 6.11 -15.14
N PRO A 46 -6.72 5.73 -15.79
CA PRO A 46 -5.54 5.23 -15.07
C PRO A 46 -4.94 6.28 -14.13
N VAL A 47 -4.93 7.56 -14.51
CA VAL A 47 -4.43 8.65 -13.63
C VAL A 47 -5.30 8.79 -12.37
N SER A 48 -6.63 8.78 -12.50
CA SER A 48 -7.53 8.86 -11.34
C SER A 48 -7.40 7.65 -10.43
N MET A 49 -7.22 6.45 -10.99
CA MET A 49 -6.96 5.22 -10.22
C MET A 49 -5.64 5.31 -9.46
N LEU A 50 -4.56 5.74 -10.11
CA LEU A 50 -3.25 6.01 -9.51
C LEU A 50 -3.37 6.98 -8.33
N LEU A 51 -4.08 8.09 -8.50
CA LEU A 51 -4.26 9.08 -7.44
C LEU A 51 -5.11 8.53 -6.29
N ALA A 52 -6.18 7.80 -6.60
CA ALA A 52 -7.06 7.21 -5.60
C ALA A 52 -6.35 6.18 -4.72
N VAL A 53 -5.54 5.29 -5.30
CA VAL A 53 -4.82 4.26 -4.53
C VAL A 53 -3.73 4.87 -3.64
N ASN A 54 -3.03 5.91 -4.13
CA ASN A 54 -2.04 6.62 -3.31
C ASN A 54 -2.68 7.45 -2.20
N LEU A 55 -3.81 8.10 -2.48
CA LEU A 55 -4.59 8.79 -1.44
C LEU A 55 -5.08 7.82 -0.38
N TRP A 56 -5.55 6.64 -0.79
CA TRP A 56 -5.95 5.61 0.15
C TRP A 56 -4.78 5.12 1.01
N ALA A 57 -3.58 4.97 0.43
CA ALA A 57 -2.37 4.65 1.20
C ALA A 57 -2.05 5.73 2.26
N VAL A 58 -2.20 7.02 1.92
CA VAL A 58 -2.03 8.13 2.89
C VAL A 58 -3.06 8.02 4.02
N VAL A 59 -4.34 7.86 3.69
CA VAL A 59 -5.42 7.74 4.69
C VAL A 59 -5.22 6.51 5.59
N ALA A 60 -4.86 5.36 5.00
CA ALA A 60 -4.55 4.14 5.73
C ALA A 60 -3.33 4.33 6.64
N GLY A 61 -2.28 5.00 6.17
CA GLY A 61 -1.09 5.35 6.94
C GLY A 61 -1.42 6.25 8.13
N ILE A 62 -2.21 7.31 7.94
CA ILE A 62 -2.65 8.20 9.04
C ILE A 62 -3.49 7.41 10.07
N ALA A 63 -4.43 6.58 9.61
CA ALA A 63 -5.26 5.76 10.49
C ALA A 63 -4.44 4.72 11.27
N LEU A 64 -3.40 4.15 10.63
CA LEU A 64 -2.46 3.21 11.24
C LEU A 64 -1.55 3.90 12.26
N TRP A 65 -1.07 5.11 11.96
CA TRP A 65 -0.30 5.94 12.88
C TRP A 65 -1.08 6.22 14.18
N ARG A 66 -2.38 6.52 14.04
CA ARG A 66 -3.31 6.72 15.15
C ARG A 66 -3.65 5.43 15.91
N GLY A 67 -3.22 4.26 15.43
CA GLY A 67 -3.48 2.97 16.07
C GLY A 67 -4.92 2.49 15.99
N THR A 68 -5.74 3.07 15.10
CA THR A 68 -7.18 2.74 15.00
C THR A 68 -7.41 1.34 14.41
N ALA A 69 -8.50 0.67 14.79
CA ALA A 69 -8.85 -0.65 14.23
C ALA A 69 -8.96 -0.63 12.69
N ARG A 70 -9.46 0.48 12.12
CA ARG A 70 -9.49 0.71 10.67
C ARG A 70 -8.09 0.86 10.09
N GLY A 71 -7.20 1.58 10.75
CA GLY A 71 -5.80 1.73 10.36
C GLY A 71 -5.05 0.39 10.27
N TRP A 72 -5.22 -0.48 11.26
CA TRP A 72 -4.66 -1.84 11.21
C TRP A 72 -5.21 -2.65 10.03
N LYS A 73 -6.53 -2.59 9.78
CA LYS A 73 -7.17 -3.30 8.67
C LYS A 73 -6.70 -2.77 7.31
N TRP A 74 -6.83 -1.47 7.07
CA TRP A 74 -6.51 -0.84 5.80
C TRP A 74 -5.01 -0.83 5.52
N GLY A 75 -4.18 -0.53 6.52
CA GLY A 75 -2.72 -0.64 6.39
C GLY A 75 -2.28 -2.05 6.01
N SER A 76 -2.88 -3.08 6.61
CA SER A 76 -2.61 -4.47 6.23
C SER A 76 -3.02 -4.78 4.79
N ILE A 77 -4.17 -4.25 4.33
CA ILE A 77 -4.60 -4.44 2.94
C ILE A 77 -3.66 -3.71 1.98
N CYS A 78 -3.29 -2.46 2.27
CA CYS A 78 -2.33 -1.70 1.47
C CYS A 78 -1.00 -2.47 1.33
N TYR A 79 -0.43 -2.95 2.44
CA TYR A 79 0.79 -3.77 2.36
C TYR A 79 0.58 -5.10 1.64
N ALA A 80 -0.57 -5.76 1.79
CA ALA A 80 -0.85 -7.00 1.06
C ALA A 80 -0.89 -6.78 -0.46
N MET A 81 -1.47 -5.67 -0.92
CA MET A 81 -1.50 -5.30 -2.34
C MET A 81 -0.11 -4.99 -2.89
N GLN A 82 0.82 -4.52 -2.05
CA GLN A 82 2.19 -4.25 -2.48
C GLN A 82 3.06 -5.50 -2.63
N ILE A 83 2.56 -6.68 -2.23
CA ILE A 83 3.32 -7.93 -2.31
C ILE A 83 3.53 -8.38 -3.76
N PRO A 84 2.49 -8.62 -4.57
CA PRO A 84 2.68 -9.16 -5.91
C PRO A 84 3.29 -8.10 -6.84
N ILE A 85 4.33 -8.52 -7.57
CA ILE A 85 4.87 -7.81 -8.72
C ILE A 85 4.72 -8.76 -9.89
N LEU A 86 3.97 -8.37 -10.91
CA LEU A 86 3.61 -9.26 -12.02
C LEU A 86 3.74 -8.49 -13.32
N ALA A 87 4.37 -9.10 -14.31
CA ALA A 87 4.24 -8.71 -15.70
C ALA A 87 4.08 -9.97 -16.55
N ILE A 88 2.97 -10.00 -17.27
CA ILE A 88 2.60 -11.03 -18.23
C ILE A 88 2.39 -10.34 -19.58
N HIS A 89 2.33 -11.13 -20.65
CA HIS A 89 2.06 -10.62 -21.99
C HIS A 89 0.86 -9.69 -22.02
N GLY A 90 1.11 -8.40 -22.30
CA GLY A 90 0.06 -7.40 -22.39
C GLY A 90 -0.48 -6.89 -21.05
N ALA A 91 0.12 -7.19 -19.89
CA ALA A 91 -0.31 -6.61 -18.62
C ALA A 91 0.78 -6.61 -17.54
N SER A 92 0.96 -5.47 -16.87
CA SER A 92 1.81 -5.31 -15.68
C SER A 92 0.98 -4.87 -14.48
N TYR A 93 1.37 -5.38 -13.31
CA TYR A 93 0.93 -4.93 -12.01
C TYR A 93 2.14 -4.74 -11.11
N GLU A 94 2.32 -3.52 -10.64
CA GLU A 94 3.24 -3.22 -9.56
C GLU A 94 2.67 -2.09 -8.72
N PHE A 95 2.63 -2.29 -7.39
CA PHE A 95 2.26 -1.23 -6.46
C PHE A 95 3.21 -1.23 -5.28
N PHE A 96 3.83 -0.08 -4.96
CA PHE A 96 4.53 0.11 -3.69
C PHE A 96 4.56 1.58 -3.30
N THR A 97 4.69 1.85 -1.99
CA THR A 97 4.84 3.20 -1.46
C THR A 97 5.96 3.29 -0.43
N GLY A 98 6.83 4.28 -0.61
CA GLY A 98 7.96 4.59 0.27
C GLY A 98 9.21 3.80 -0.08
N LEU A 99 9.20 2.50 0.21
CA LEU A 99 10.36 1.62 0.01
C LEU A 99 9.89 0.24 -0.48
N ALA A 100 10.64 -0.37 -1.40
CA ALA A 100 10.40 -1.72 -1.87
C ALA A 100 11.70 -2.50 -1.94
N LEU A 101 11.69 -3.71 -1.37
CA LEU A 101 12.76 -4.69 -1.53
C LEU A 101 12.20 -5.82 -2.40
N LYS A 102 12.49 -5.78 -3.69
CA LYS A 102 11.87 -6.66 -4.70
C LYS A 102 12.76 -7.85 -4.96
N LEU A 103 12.21 -9.05 -4.80
CA LEU A 103 12.79 -10.29 -5.28
C LEU A 103 12.07 -10.67 -6.57
N MET A 104 12.78 -10.62 -7.68
CA MET A 104 12.23 -10.83 -9.03
C MET A 104 12.75 -12.15 -9.63
N GLY A 105 11.97 -12.73 -10.54
CA GLY A 105 12.34 -13.87 -11.38
C GLY A 105 11.49 -13.88 -12.66
N GLY A 106 11.72 -14.85 -13.54
CA GLY A 106 11.05 -14.95 -14.82
C GLY A 106 12.02 -15.32 -15.94
N GLU A 107 11.81 -14.75 -17.12
CA GLU A 107 12.73 -14.90 -18.26
C GLU A 107 14.07 -14.19 -18.06
N VAL A 108 14.12 -13.23 -17.14
CA VAL A 108 15.36 -12.57 -16.71
C VAL A 108 15.83 -13.21 -15.41
N ASP A 109 17.16 -13.35 -15.26
CA ASP A 109 17.81 -13.91 -14.07
C ASP A 109 17.24 -13.33 -12.76
N LYS A 110 17.19 -14.20 -11.73
CA LYS A 110 16.74 -13.82 -10.40
C LYS A 110 17.60 -12.69 -9.86
N HIS A 111 16.97 -11.57 -9.51
CA HIS A 111 17.66 -10.42 -8.97
C HIS A 111 16.92 -9.83 -7.78
N LEU A 112 17.69 -9.21 -6.89
CA LEU A 112 17.21 -8.45 -5.75
C LEU A 112 17.39 -6.97 -6.08
N SER A 113 16.34 -6.16 -5.95
CA SER A 113 16.42 -4.71 -6.13
C SER A 113 15.82 -3.97 -4.95
N LEU A 114 16.44 -2.85 -4.58
CA LEU A 114 15.94 -1.92 -3.58
C LEU A 114 15.51 -0.65 -4.31
N GLN A 115 14.27 -0.24 -4.11
CA GLN A 115 13.72 0.97 -4.71
C GLN A 115 13.12 1.86 -3.63
N PHE A 116 13.34 3.17 -3.76
CA PHE A 116 12.74 4.20 -2.93
C PHE A 116 11.83 5.08 -3.81
N GLY A 117 10.64 5.38 -3.32
CA GLY A 117 9.65 6.15 -4.07
C GLY A 117 8.27 5.52 -4.00
N ALA A 118 7.46 5.75 -5.02
CA ALA A 118 6.14 5.17 -5.14
C ALA A 118 5.87 4.82 -6.60
N THR A 119 5.29 3.65 -6.81
CA THR A 119 4.91 3.17 -8.13
C THR A 119 3.52 2.59 -8.04
N PHE A 120 2.71 2.88 -9.05
CA PHE A 120 1.52 2.12 -9.36
C PHE A 120 1.49 1.96 -10.86
N ASP A 121 1.86 0.76 -11.29
CA ASP A 121 1.83 0.31 -12.66
C ASP A 121 0.63 -0.63 -12.79
N PHE A 122 -0.33 -0.21 -13.62
CA PHE A 122 -1.44 -1.04 -14.06
C PHE A 122 -1.66 -0.75 -15.53
N PHE A 123 -0.72 -1.21 -16.37
CA PHE A 123 -0.75 -0.97 -17.80
C PHE A 123 -0.89 -2.26 -18.58
N SER A 124 -1.56 -2.14 -19.72
CA SER A 124 -1.57 -3.16 -20.74
C SER A 124 -0.49 -2.83 -21.76
N ASP A 125 0.76 -3.18 -21.47
CA ASP A 125 1.84 -3.05 -22.44
C ASP A 125 1.82 -4.26 -23.39
N ILE A 126 1.11 -4.09 -24.51
CA ILE A 126 0.97 -5.09 -25.58
C ILE A 126 2.31 -5.42 -26.25
N THR A 127 3.34 -4.60 -26.06
CA THR A 127 4.68 -4.78 -26.59
C THR A 127 5.63 -5.51 -25.64
N SER A 128 5.27 -5.62 -24.35
CA SER A 128 6.04 -6.42 -23.40
C SER A 128 5.87 -7.91 -23.70
N THR A 129 6.95 -8.52 -24.22
CA THR A 129 7.02 -9.96 -24.49
C THR A 129 7.59 -10.75 -23.32
N SER A 130 8.14 -10.05 -22.32
CA SER A 130 8.86 -10.70 -21.23
C SER A 130 7.95 -10.99 -20.04
N LEU A 131 7.91 -12.26 -19.65
CA LEU A 131 7.23 -12.67 -18.43
C LEU A 131 8.16 -12.52 -17.23
N PHE A 132 7.78 -11.68 -16.27
CA PHE A 132 8.46 -11.59 -14.99
C PHE A 132 7.47 -11.54 -13.82
N TYR A 133 7.89 -12.11 -12.71
CA TYR A 133 7.13 -12.13 -11.47
C TYR A 133 8.07 -11.84 -10.31
N GLY A 134 7.51 -11.32 -9.22
CA GLY A 134 8.29 -11.00 -8.05
C GLY A 134 7.43 -10.71 -6.85
N ILE A 135 8.12 -10.48 -5.74
CA ILE A 135 7.51 -10.11 -4.48
C ILE A 135 8.25 -8.94 -3.84
N ASN A 136 7.49 -8.01 -3.26
CA ASN A 136 8.06 -7.01 -2.37
C ASN A 136 8.23 -7.60 -0.96
N LEU A 137 9.45 -8.02 -0.63
CA LEU A 137 9.80 -8.59 0.66
C LEU A 137 9.50 -7.64 1.82
N LEU A 138 9.65 -6.32 1.63
CA LEU A 138 9.33 -5.34 2.65
C LEU A 138 7.83 -5.35 2.98
N ALA A 139 6.98 -5.45 1.96
CA ALA A 139 5.53 -5.52 2.13
C ALA A 139 5.11 -6.82 2.84
N VAL A 140 5.75 -7.95 2.53
CA VAL A 140 5.55 -9.22 3.24
C VAL A 140 5.90 -9.08 4.73
N MET A 141 7.07 -8.52 5.04
CA MET A 141 7.51 -8.29 6.42
C MET A 141 6.57 -7.35 7.17
N ALA A 142 6.14 -6.26 6.55
CA ALA A 142 5.18 -5.31 7.10
C ALA A 142 3.83 -5.98 7.40
N LEU A 143 3.30 -6.78 6.48
CA LEU A 143 2.04 -7.49 6.67
C LEU A 143 2.11 -8.49 7.83
N ILE A 144 3.18 -9.28 7.91
CA ILE A 144 3.40 -10.24 9.01
C ILE A 144 3.49 -9.49 10.34
N TYR A 145 4.25 -8.39 10.39
CA TYR A 145 4.38 -7.56 11.58
C TYR A 145 3.03 -7.01 12.03
N LEU A 146 2.24 -6.45 11.11
CA LEU A 146 0.93 -5.86 11.43
C LEU A 146 -0.06 -6.91 11.94
N ARG A 147 -0.08 -8.10 11.34
CA ARG A 147 -0.97 -9.20 11.78
C ARG A 147 -0.61 -9.71 13.17
N ARG A 148 0.69 -9.84 13.48
CA ARG A 148 1.17 -10.31 14.79
C ARG A 148 1.10 -9.26 15.89
N SER A 149 1.12 -7.98 15.53
CA SER A 149 1.16 -6.87 16.49
C SER A 149 -0.19 -6.22 16.73
N ARG A 150 -1.24 -6.68 16.04
CA ARG A 150 -2.60 -6.15 16.18
C ARG A 150 -3.04 -6.26 17.65
N PRO A 151 -3.47 -5.16 18.29
CA PRO A 151 -4.08 -5.24 19.63
C PRO A 151 -5.34 -6.09 19.56
N ASP A 152 -5.51 -6.99 20.52
CA ASP A 152 -6.77 -7.70 20.71
C ASP A 152 -7.87 -6.65 20.86
N ARG A 153 -8.95 -6.79 20.06
CA ARG A 153 -10.05 -5.83 20.09
C ARG A 153 -10.63 -5.80 21.49
N VAL A 154 -10.70 -4.63 22.11
CA VAL A 154 -11.72 -4.40 23.14
C VAL A 154 -13.07 -4.62 22.44
N PRO A 155 -13.93 -5.52 22.93
CA PRO A 155 -15.20 -5.82 22.25
C PRO A 155 -16.00 -4.52 22.12
N GLU A 156 -16.42 -4.16 20.90
CA GLU A 156 -17.36 -3.05 20.64
C GLU A 156 -18.75 -3.27 21.28
N ALA A 157 -18.93 -4.36 22.03
CA ALA A 157 -20.20 -4.81 22.59
C ALA A 157 -20.69 -4.04 23.83
N GLU A 158 -19.88 -3.17 24.45
CA GLU A 158 -20.31 -2.43 25.65
C GLU A 158 -20.95 -1.06 25.37
N THR A 159 -20.96 -0.58 24.12
CA THR A 159 -21.54 0.75 23.80
C THR A 159 -23.02 0.70 23.35
N GLU A 160 -23.56 -0.47 22.98
CA GLU A 160 -24.98 -0.60 22.58
C GLU A 160 -25.90 -1.16 23.67
N ALA A 161 -25.37 -1.53 24.85
CA ALA A 161 -26.15 -2.12 25.95
C ALA A 161 -26.35 -1.16 27.13
N GLN A 162 -26.76 0.08 26.88
CA GLN A 162 -27.56 0.83 27.86
C GLN A 162 -28.83 1.34 27.16
N PRO A 163 -29.89 0.52 27.11
CA PRO A 163 -31.23 1.06 26.90
C PRO A 163 -31.52 1.98 28.09
N GLU A 164 -31.93 3.20 27.78
CA GLU A 164 -32.43 4.21 28.70
C GLU A 164 -33.40 3.55 29.71
N ALA A 165 -32.92 3.32 30.93
CA ALA A 165 -33.79 2.99 32.03
C ALA A 165 -34.49 4.28 32.49
N SER A 166 -35.82 4.21 32.44
CA SER A 166 -36.79 4.94 33.26
C SER A 166 -36.95 6.46 33.06
N VAL A 167 -38.06 6.83 32.41
CA VAL A 167 -39.00 7.86 32.90
C VAL A 167 -40.41 7.30 32.81
#